data_AF-A0AAW2R8V6-F1
#
_entry.id   AF-A0AAW2R8V6-F1
#
_cell.length_a   1.000
_cell.length_b   1.000
_cell.length_c   1.000
_cell.angle_alpha   90.00
_cell.angle_beta   90.00
_cell.angle_gamma   90.00
#
_symmetry.space_group_name_H-M   'P 1'
#
loop_
_entity.id
_entity.type
_entity.pdbx_description
1 polymer ?
#
loop_
_entity_poly.entity_id
_entity_poly.type
_entity_poly.pdbx_seq_one_letter_code
_entity_poly.pdbx_strand_id
1 'polypeptide(L)'
;MCLISDRHGGLIKAVREDPDFVSPHGVHRYCLRHVCSNFNSTIKNVVLKDLCWQAGSEYQLRKFNRIMDEIKKQDVKAFAYLDQINKENGQLLMMVDGDAVF
;
A
#
# COMPACT_ATOMS: atom_id res chain seq x y z
N MET A 1 0.10 18.09 -5.03
CA MET A 1 1.14 17.27 -5.73
C MET A 1 1.08 15.83 -5.21
N CYS A 2 1.64 14.83 -5.92
CA CYS A 2 1.67 13.44 -5.47
C CYS A 2 3.12 12.96 -5.30
N LEU A 3 3.47 12.44 -4.12
CA LEU A 3 4.76 11.83 -3.84
C LEU A 3 4.60 10.32 -3.67
N ILE A 4 5.32 9.53 -4.45
CA ILE A 4 5.37 8.07 -4.34
C ILE A 4 6.75 7.66 -3.86
N SER A 5 6.85 7.09 -2.65
CA SER A 5 8.15 6.74 -2.07
C SER A 5 8.14 5.39 -1.33
N ASP A 6 9.31 4.96 -0.87
CA ASP A 6 9.44 3.87 0.10
C ASP A 6 8.91 4.28 1.49
N ARG A 7 8.62 3.29 2.35
CA ARG A 7 8.18 3.42 3.75
C ARG A 7 9.38 3.60 4.69
N HIS A 8 10.37 4.39 4.31
CA HIS A 8 11.51 4.67 5.17
C HIS A 8 11.14 5.73 6.23
N GLY A 9 11.47 5.48 7.50
CA GLY A 9 10.99 6.31 8.62
C GLY A 9 11.38 7.80 8.51
N GLY A 10 12.58 8.10 8.01
CA GLY A 10 13.03 9.47 7.79
C GLY A 10 12.21 10.21 6.72
N LEU A 11 11.83 9.51 5.64
CA LEU A 11 11.02 10.09 4.56
C LEU A 11 9.58 10.34 5.03
N ILE A 12 8.96 9.38 5.71
CA ILE A 12 7.59 9.54 6.23
C ILE A 12 7.50 10.74 7.16
N LYS A 13 8.50 10.95 8.02
CA LYS A 13 8.53 12.09 8.93
C LYS A 13 8.61 13.41 8.15
N ALA A 14 9.56 13.53 7.23
CA ALA A 14 9.73 14.74 6.43
C ALA A 14 8.46 15.08 5.62
N VAL A 15 7.83 14.07 5.02
CA VAL A 15 6.61 14.25 4.21
C VAL A 15 5.42 14.68 5.05
N ARG A 16 5.30 14.21 6.30
CA ARG A 16 4.24 14.64 7.22
C ARG A 16 4.42 16.07 7.73
N GLU A 17 5.67 16.54 7.77
CA GLU A 17 6.02 17.89 8.20
C GLU A 17 5.90 18.91 7.05
N ASP A 18 5.80 18.44 5.81
CA ASP A 18 5.66 19.26 4.61
C ASP A 18 4.18 19.34 4.17
N PRO A 19 3.53 20.52 4.29
CA PRO A 19 2.13 20.70 3.92
C PRO A 19 1.83 20.38 2.45
N ASP A 20 2.79 20.54 1.53
CA ASP A 20 2.57 20.37 0.09
C ASP A 20 2.32 18.91 -0.31
N PHE A 21 2.64 17.96 0.58
CA PHE A 21 2.45 16.52 0.38
C PHE A 21 1.39 15.90 1.28
N VAL A 22 0.71 16.71 2.09
CA VAL A 22 -0.37 16.28 2.98
C VAL A 22 -1.70 16.90 2.52
N SER A 23 -2.80 16.17 2.73
CA SER A 23 -4.14 16.65 2.39
C SER A 23 -4.44 17.97 3.10
N PRO A 24 -4.99 18.98 2.41
CA PRO A 24 -5.57 18.93 1.05
C PRO A 24 -4.60 19.29 -0.09
N HIS A 25 -3.35 19.70 0.19
CA HIS A 25 -2.44 20.27 -0.80
C HIS A 25 -1.66 19.21 -1.59
N GLY A 26 -1.49 18.01 -1.02
CA GLY A 26 -0.92 16.88 -1.71
C GLY A 26 -1.27 15.53 -1.11
N VAL A 27 -0.74 14.49 -1.73
CA VAL A 27 -0.94 13.11 -1.32
C VAL A 27 0.41 12.40 -1.32
N HIS A 28 0.69 11.70 -0.22
CA HIS A 28 1.81 10.77 -0.14
C HIS A 28 1.30 9.33 -0.30
N ARG A 29 1.88 8.58 -1.24
CA ARG A 29 1.59 7.17 -1.47
C ARG A 29 2.85 6.33 -1.32
N TYR A 30 2.67 5.09 -0.90
CA TYR A 30 3.77 4.13 -0.90
C TYR A 30 3.88 3.47 -2.28
N CYS A 31 5.11 3.35 -2.77
CA CYS A 31 5.39 2.63 -4.00
C CYS A 31 5.04 1.14 -3.83
N LEU A 32 4.12 0.62 -4.65
CA LEU A 32 3.72 -0.79 -4.61
C LEU A 32 4.92 -1.74 -4.70
N ARG A 33 5.89 -1.42 -5.56
CA ARG A 33 7.14 -2.19 -5.70
C ARG A 33 7.87 -2.36 -4.38
N HIS A 34 8.01 -1.28 -3.62
CA HIS A 34 8.66 -1.32 -2.31
C HIS A 34 7.80 -2.03 -1.27
N VAL A 35 6.48 -1.80 -1.28
CA VAL A 35 5.55 -2.52 -0.37
C VAL A 35 5.65 -4.03 -0.56
N CYS A 36 5.56 -4.52 -1.79
CA CYS A 36 5.66 -5.95 -2.10
C CYS A 36 7.06 -6.51 -1.82
N SER A 37 8.12 -5.73 -2.05
CA SER A 37 9.49 -6.13 -1.72
C SER A 37 9.68 -6.31 -0.21
N ASN A 38 9.27 -5.31 0.59
CA ASN A 38 9.35 -5.32 2.06
C ASN A 38 8.42 -6.37 2.69
N PHE A 39 7.27 -6.59 2.07
CA PHE A 39 6.36 -7.68 2.43
C PHE A 39 7.05 -9.03 2.24
N ASN A 40 7.66 -9.27 1.07
CA ASN A 40 8.31 -10.54 0.78
C ASN A 40 9.57 -10.79 1.61
N SER A 41 10.33 -9.75 1.99
CA SER A 41 11.47 -9.92 2.91
C SER A 41 11.04 -10.42 4.30
N THR A 42 9.81 -10.08 4.70
CA THR A 42 9.25 -10.41 6.02
C THR A 42 8.51 -11.75 6.00
N ILE A 43 7.60 -11.95 5.04
CA ILE A 43 6.70 -13.11 4.96
C ILE A 43 7.33 -14.28 4.19
N LYS A 44 8.25 -14.01 3.25
CA LYS A 44 8.99 -15.01 2.46
C LYS A 44 8.11 -16.08 1.81
N ASN A 45 6.98 -15.66 1.23
CA ASN A 45 6.04 -16.53 0.54
C ASN A 45 5.66 -15.92 -0.81
N VAL A 46 5.95 -16.64 -1.90
CA VAL A 46 5.75 -16.17 -3.27
C VAL A 46 4.26 -15.99 -3.59
N VAL A 47 3.39 -16.90 -3.14
CA VAL A 47 1.93 -16.80 -3.37
C VAL A 47 1.37 -15.56 -2.68
N LEU A 48 1.77 -15.32 -1.43
CA LEU A 48 1.35 -14.14 -0.70
C LEU A 48 1.92 -12.85 -1.28
N LYS A 49 3.13 -12.88 -1.85
CA LYS A 49 3.73 -11.74 -2.57
C LYS A 49 2.91 -11.43 -3.83
N ASP A 50 2.51 -12.43 -4.59
CA ASP A 50 1.69 -12.24 -5.79
C ASP A 50 0.30 -11.70 -5.42
N LEU A 51 -0.31 -12.21 -4.36
CA LEU A 51 -1.55 -11.65 -3.81
C LEU A 51 -1.36 -10.22 -3.31
N CYS A 52 -0.22 -9.86 -2.72
CA CYS A 52 0.09 -8.49 -2.35
C CYS A 52 0.18 -7.57 -3.58
N TRP A 53 0.78 -8.04 -4.68
CA TRP A 53 0.84 -7.30 -5.94
C TRP A 53 -0.53 -7.13 -6.58
N GLN A 54 -1.31 -8.22 -6.63
CA GLN A 54 -2.68 -8.22 -7.14
C GLN A 54 -3.53 -7.28 -6.31
N ALA A 55 -3.48 -7.42 -4.98
CA ALA A 55 -4.11 -6.53 -4.03
C ALA A 55 -3.74 -5.13 -4.46
N GLY A 56 -2.49 -4.67 -4.36
CA GLY A 56 -2.04 -3.32 -4.70
C GLY A 56 -2.33 -2.78 -6.11
N SER A 57 -2.71 -3.63 -7.05
CA SER A 57 -3.03 -3.25 -8.44
C SER A 57 -4.53 -3.16 -8.71
N GLU A 58 -5.39 -3.53 -7.74
CA GLU A 58 -6.83 -3.48 -7.93
C GLU A 58 -7.40 -2.07 -7.86
N TYR A 59 -8.41 -1.81 -8.68
CA TYR A 59 -9.14 -0.53 -8.73
C TYR A 59 -10.52 -0.62 -8.05
N GLN A 60 -11.01 -1.85 -7.82
CA GLN A 60 -12.34 -2.08 -7.27
C GLN A 60 -12.26 -2.55 -5.83
N LEU A 61 -12.90 -1.81 -4.92
CA LEU A 61 -12.93 -2.13 -3.50
C LEU A 61 -13.36 -3.58 -3.23
N ARG A 62 -14.34 -4.06 -4.00
CA ARG A 62 -14.84 -5.44 -3.89
C ARG A 62 -13.77 -6.49 -4.21
N LYS A 63 -12.98 -6.26 -5.27
CA LYS A 63 -11.89 -7.17 -5.68
C LYS A 63 -10.74 -7.10 -4.68
N PHE A 64 -10.36 -5.89 -4.28
CA PHE A 64 -9.38 -5.68 -3.23
C PHE A 64 -9.73 -6.44 -1.95
N ASN A 65 -10.94 -6.24 -1.41
CA ASN A 65 -11.38 -6.90 -0.18
C ASN A 65 -11.35 -8.42 -0.31
N ARG A 66 -11.75 -8.96 -1.47
CA ARG A 66 -11.67 -10.39 -1.73
C ARG A 66 -10.22 -10.91 -1.65
N ILE A 67 -9.26 -10.21 -2.24
CA ILE A 67 -7.85 -10.60 -2.21
C ILE A 67 -7.29 -10.49 -0.77
N MET A 68 -7.64 -9.44 -0.03
CA MET A 68 -7.25 -9.30 1.37
C MET A 68 -7.82 -10.43 2.26
N ASP A 69 -9.05 -10.86 2.00
CA ASP A 69 -9.64 -12.02 2.67
C ASP A 69 -8.91 -13.33 2.31
N GLU A 70 -8.48 -13.48 1.06
CA GLU A 70 -7.66 -14.63 0.62
C GLU A 70 -6.29 -14.64 1.31
N ILE A 71 -5.63 -13.47 1.42
CA ILE A 71 -4.38 -13.32 2.19
C ILE A 71 -4.61 -13.69 3.65
N LYS A 72 -5.68 -13.18 4.28
CA LYS A 72 -6.01 -13.45 5.69
C LYS A 72 -6.25 -14.93 5.98
N LYS A 73 -6.88 -15.64 5.06
CA LYS A 73 -7.10 -17.10 5.16
C LYS A 73 -5.79 -17.88 5.12
N GLN A 74 -4.80 -17.41 4.37
CA GLN A 74 -3.51 -18.07 4.24
C GLN A 74 -2.55 -17.70 5.39
N ASP A 75 -2.47 -16.43 5.75
CA ASP A 75 -1.61 -15.95 6.83
C ASP A 75 -2.16 -14.65 7.44
N VAL A 76 -2.56 -14.74 8.71
CA VAL A 76 -3.09 -13.61 9.48
C VAL A 76 -2.03 -12.53 9.72
N LYS A 77 -0.74 -12.88 9.84
CA LYS A 77 0.36 -11.92 10.00
C LYS A 77 0.58 -11.14 8.72
N ALA A 78 0.52 -11.81 7.57
CA ALA A 78 0.58 -11.15 6.27
C ALA A 78 -0.56 -10.15 6.08
N PHE A 79 -1.78 -10.53 6.43
CA PHE A 79 -2.93 -9.63 6.44
C PHE A 79 -2.71 -8.44 7.37
N ALA A 80 -2.29 -8.67 8.61
CA ALA A 80 -2.08 -7.61 9.60
C ALA A 80 -1.02 -6.58 9.13
N TYR A 81 0.06 -7.06 8.50
CA TYR A 81 1.08 -6.20 7.91
C TYR A 81 0.51 -5.26 6.83
N LEU A 82 -0.29 -5.80 5.90
CA LEU A 82 -0.88 -5.00 4.82
C LEU A 82 -2.01 -4.09 5.31
N ASP A 83 -2.82 -4.54 6.26
CA ASP A 83 -3.88 -3.75 6.89
C ASP A 83 -3.32 -2.53 7.65
N GLN A 84 -2.17 -2.70 8.33
CA GLN A 84 -1.47 -1.58 8.97
C GLN A 84 -1.07 -0.51 7.94
N ILE A 85 -0.46 -0.91 6.82
CA ILE A 85 -0.05 0.05 5.78
C ILE A 85 -1.27 0.73 5.16
N ASN A 86 -2.38 0.00 4.97
CA ASN A 86 -3.61 0.55 4.42
C ASN A 86 -4.24 1.62 5.33
N LYS A 87 -4.14 1.45 6.65
CA LYS A 87 -4.61 2.44 7.63
C LYS A 87 -3.71 3.67 7.73
N GLU A 88 -2.40 3.50 7.55
CA GLU A 88 -1.43 4.60 7.67
C GLU A 88 -1.50 5.60 6.51
N ASN A 89 -1.74 5.14 5.28
CA ASN A 89 -1.80 6.00 4.09
C ASN A 89 -3.19 6.07 3.44
N GLY A 90 -4.21 5.40 4.00
CA GLY A 90 -5.59 5.40 3.51
C GLY A 90 -5.82 4.85 2.09
N GLN A 91 -4.76 4.55 1.37
CA GLN A 91 -4.74 4.21 -0.04
C GLN A 91 -3.58 3.25 -0.30
N LEU A 92 -3.64 2.05 0.29
CA LEU A 92 -2.92 1.00 -0.41
C LEU A 92 -3.58 0.74 -1.77
N LEU A 93 -4.88 1.06 -1.93
CA LEU A 93 -5.69 0.37 -2.93
C LEU A 93 -6.94 1.02 -3.55
N MET A 94 -7.19 2.29 -3.30
CA MET A 94 -8.23 2.98 -4.06
C MET A 94 -7.59 4.20 -4.72
N MET A 95 -7.43 4.11 -6.03
CA MET A 95 -7.32 5.31 -6.86
C MET A 95 -8.57 6.13 -6.61
N VAL A 96 -8.43 7.19 -5.82
CA VAL A 96 -9.34 8.31 -5.91
C VAL A 96 -8.87 9.08 -7.14
N ASP A 97 -9.77 9.19 -8.12
CA ASP A 97 -9.70 10.02 -9.33
C ASP A 97 -8.85 9.53 -10.51
N GLY A 98 -9.23 8.37 -11.07
CA GLY A 98 -9.34 8.23 -12.53
C GLY A 98 -8.07 8.12 -13.39
N ASP A 99 -6.87 8.40 -12.90
CA ASP A 99 -5.66 8.33 -13.71
C ASP A 99 -4.64 7.32 -13.17
N ALA A 100 -4.30 6.35 -14.02
CA ALA A 100 -3.21 5.41 -13.79
C ALA A 100 -1.88 6.17 -13.94
N VAL A 101 -1.11 6.22 -12.85
CA VAL A 101 0.28 6.68 -12.91
C VAL A 101 1.17 5.49 -12.56
N PHE A 102 2.03 5.14 -13.53
CA PHE A 102 3.06 4.10 -13.46
C PHE A 102 4.13 4.38 -12.40
#